data_AF-A0A399IRS5-F1
#
_entry.id   AF-A0A399IRS5-F1
#
_cell.length_a   1.000
_cell.length_b   1.000
_cell.length_c   1.000
_cell.angle_alpha   90.00
_cell.angle_beta   90.00
_cell.angle_gamma   90.00
#
_symmetry.space_group_name_H-M   'P 1'
#
loop_
_entity.id
_entity.type
_entity.pdbx_description
1 polymer ?
#
loop_
_entity_poly.entity_id
_entity_poly.type
_entity_poly.pdbx_seq_one_letter_code
_entity_poly.pdbx_strand_id
1 'polypeptide(L)'
;MAYEKADRRVRYTKSVIKNSLLELMKERPISKVTVTDICKKADINRNTFYSHYANQFELLSNIEGELYEEIRQVAERTLNLETYEKLSYEICKYIKANSNICGVLFSENGDKELLKRIIYISHELNIEKWKKEEKYIDQKLFDNWYTFTAYGTIAVIEKWVNSGMKESPSKIAAFINKATEAVSKDFY
;
A
#
# COMPACT_ATOMS: atom_id res chain seq x y z
N MET A 1 23.92 -23.01 12.43
CA MET A 1 24.90 -21.92 12.16
C MET A 1 25.11 -21.64 10.67
N ALA A 2 25.49 -22.62 9.82
CA ALA A 2 25.69 -22.37 8.37
C ALA A 2 24.39 -21.98 7.63
N TYR A 3 23.27 -22.64 7.94
CA TYR A 3 21.94 -22.33 7.37
C TYR A 3 21.46 -20.92 7.71
N GLU A 4 21.63 -20.49 8.96
CA GLU A 4 21.25 -19.16 9.44
C GLU A 4 22.09 -18.05 8.78
N LYS A 5 23.38 -18.32 8.53
CA LYS A 5 24.28 -17.40 7.84
C LYS A 5 23.94 -17.25 6.35
N ALA A 6 23.54 -18.34 5.70
CA ALA A 6 23.06 -18.32 4.31
C ALA A 6 21.75 -17.53 4.18
N ASP A 7 20.81 -17.75 5.10
CA ASP A 7 19.54 -17.03 5.14
C ASP A 7 19.72 -15.51 5.37
N ARG A 8 20.62 -15.10 6.28
CA ARG A 8 20.97 -13.68 6.44
C ARG A 8 21.52 -13.05 5.16
N ARG A 9 22.38 -13.77 4.43
CA ARG A 9 22.95 -13.28 3.16
C ARG A 9 21.85 -13.12 2.10
N VAL A 10 20.94 -14.08 1.99
CA VAL A 10 19.81 -13.99 1.05
C VAL A 10 18.90 -12.80 1.38
N ARG A 11 18.55 -12.61 2.65
CA ARG A 11 17.74 -11.45 3.10
C ARG A 11 18.41 -10.12 2.81
N TYR A 12 19.71 -10.02 3.07
CA TYR A 12 20.49 -8.83 2.74
C TYR A 12 20.46 -8.55 1.24
N THR A 13 20.80 -9.53 0.41
CA THR A 13 20.80 -9.37 -1.05
C THR A 13 19.44 -8.95 -1.59
N LYS A 14 18.33 -9.59 -1.14
CA LYS A 14 16.97 -9.18 -1.50
C LYS A 14 16.69 -7.73 -1.09
N SER A 15 17.10 -7.31 0.11
CA SER A 15 16.92 -5.93 0.57
C SER A 15 17.65 -4.92 -0.31
N VAL A 16 18.91 -5.17 -0.66
CA VAL A 16 19.69 -4.25 -1.51
C VAL A 16 19.10 -4.18 -2.93
N ILE A 17 18.63 -5.31 -3.49
CA ILE A 17 17.95 -5.36 -4.79
C ILE A 17 16.67 -4.52 -4.76
N LYS A 18 15.81 -4.71 -3.74
CA LYS A 18 14.55 -3.97 -3.59
C LYS A 18 14.78 -2.47 -3.47
N ASN A 19 15.69 -2.07 -2.57
CA ASN A 19 16.04 -0.67 -2.36
C ASN A 19 16.57 -0.04 -3.66
N SER A 20 17.40 -0.76 -4.40
CA SER A 20 17.92 -0.29 -5.68
C SER A 20 16.83 -0.03 -6.72
N LEU A 21 15.82 -0.92 -6.80
CA LEU A 21 14.67 -0.69 -7.67
C LEU A 21 13.87 0.55 -7.21
N LEU A 22 13.54 0.65 -5.92
CA LEU A 22 12.77 1.78 -5.37
C LEU A 22 13.47 3.12 -5.64
N GLU A 23 14.78 3.20 -5.43
CA GLU A 23 15.55 4.41 -5.72
C GLU A 23 15.57 4.75 -7.21
N LEU A 24 15.59 3.77 -8.12
CA LEU A 24 15.49 4.03 -9.56
C LEU A 24 14.08 4.48 -9.96
N MET A 25 13.05 3.96 -9.30
CA MET A 25 11.66 4.30 -9.56
C MET A 25 11.26 5.70 -9.05
N LYS A 26 12.05 6.29 -8.14
CA LYS A 26 11.93 7.72 -7.80
C LYS A 26 12.20 8.62 -9.00
N GLU A 27 13.04 8.17 -9.94
CA GLU A 27 13.52 8.98 -11.05
C GLU A 27 12.72 8.74 -12.35
N ARG A 28 12.16 7.54 -12.54
CA ARG A 28 11.49 7.12 -13.79
C ARG A 28 10.58 5.91 -13.59
N PRO A 29 9.57 5.69 -14.46
CA PRO A 29 8.67 4.55 -14.33
C PRO A 29 9.38 3.20 -14.52
N ILE A 30 8.82 2.13 -13.95
CA ILE A 30 9.36 0.76 -14.00
C ILE A 30 9.68 0.28 -15.43
N SER A 31 8.90 0.70 -16.42
CA SER A 31 9.10 0.35 -17.84
C SER A 31 10.41 0.89 -18.43
N LYS A 32 11.05 1.87 -17.77
CA LYS A 32 12.35 2.45 -18.15
C LYS A 32 13.50 1.94 -17.27
N VAL A 33 13.22 1.12 -16.26
CA VAL A 33 14.24 0.52 -15.41
C VAL A 33 14.65 -0.85 -15.97
N THR A 34 15.95 -1.07 -16.14
CA THR A 34 16.47 -2.38 -16.60
C THR A 34 17.07 -3.17 -15.44
N VAL A 35 17.14 -4.50 -15.59
CA VAL A 35 17.88 -5.38 -14.67
C VAL A 35 19.34 -4.92 -14.53
N THR A 36 19.94 -4.39 -15.60
CA THR A 36 21.31 -3.86 -15.56
C THR A 36 21.44 -2.65 -14.65
N ASP A 37 20.46 -1.73 -14.69
CA ASP A 37 20.45 -0.56 -13.81
C ASP A 37 20.33 -0.98 -12.34
N ILE A 38 19.45 -1.93 -12.05
CA ILE A 38 19.27 -2.48 -10.70
C ILE A 38 20.55 -3.15 -10.21
N CYS A 39 21.18 -4.00 -11.04
CA CYS A 39 22.42 -4.68 -10.69
C CYS A 39 23.57 -3.70 -10.41
N LYS A 40 23.70 -2.64 -11.23
CA LYS A 40 24.69 -1.58 -11.03
C LYS A 40 24.45 -0.82 -9.72
N LYS A 41 23.20 -0.47 -9.43
CA LYS A 41 22.85 0.29 -8.21
C LYS A 41 22.97 -0.55 -6.95
N ALA A 42 22.69 -1.85 -7.04
CA ALA A 42 22.80 -2.80 -5.94
C ALA A 42 24.22 -3.34 -5.71
N ASP A 43 25.17 -3.03 -6.60
CA ASP A 43 26.53 -3.60 -6.62
C ASP A 43 26.53 -5.15 -6.62
N ILE A 44 25.77 -5.74 -7.55
CA ILE A 44 25.67 -7.20 -7.72
C ILE A 44 25.84 -7.65 -9.18
N ASN A 45 26.19 -8.92 -9.34
CA ASN A 45 26.18 -9.57 -10.65
C ASN A 45 24.75 -9.88 -11.11
N ARG A 46 24.52 -9.89 -12.44
CA ARG A 46 23.22 -10.26 -13.03
C ARG A 46 22.76 -11.67 -12.63
N ASN A 47 23.69 -12.62 -12.52
CA ASN A 47 23.36 -13.98 -12.06
C ASN A 47 22.79 -13.97 -10.63
N THR A 48 23.27 -13.06 -9.78
CA THR A 48 22.74 -12.89 -8.42
C THR A 48 21.31 -12.35 -8.46
N PHE A 49 21.02 -11.36 -9.31
CA PHE A 49 19.64 -10.89 -9.53
C PHE A 49 18.72 -12.03 -10.00
N TYR A 50 19.13 -12.75 -11.05
CA TYR A 50 18.33 -13.82 -11.64
C TYR A 50 18.15 -15.04 -10.73
N SER A 51 18.95 -15.18 -9.67
CA SER A 51 18.73 -16.18 -8.63
C SER A 51 17.54 -15.85 -7.70
N HIS A 52 17.03 -14.62 -7.76
CA HIS A 52 15.93 -14.14 -6.93
C HIS A 52 14.71 -13.69 -7.74
N TYR A 53 14.90 -13.11 -8.92
CA TYR A 53 13.84 -12.51 -9.74
C TYR A 53 14.15 -12.67 -11.23
N ALA A 54 13.16 -13.03 -12.05
CA ALA A 54 13.29 -13.16 -13.49
C ALA A 54 13.42 -11.82 -14.21
N ASN A 55 12.79 -10.76 -13.70
CA ASN A 55 12.85 -9.41 -14.27
C ASN A 55 12.44 -8.33 -13.26
N GLN A 56 12.49 -7.06 -13.68
CA GLN A 56 12.15 -5.91 -12.84
C GLN A 56 10.67 -5.84 -12.44
N PHE A 57 9.76 -6.37 -13.27
CA PHE A 57 8.33 -6.38 -12.98
C PHE A 57 7.99 -7.43 -11.92
N GLU A 58 8.63 -8.60 -11.96
CA GLU A 58 8.48 -9.60 -10.89
C GLU A 58 9.00 -9.08 -9.56
N LEU A 59 10.15 -8.40 -9.57
CA LEU A 59 10.67 -7.73 -8.37
C LEU A 59 9.67 -6.70 -7.82
N LEU A 60 9.13 -5.83 -8.69
CA LEU A 60 8.12 -4.86 -8.29
C LEU A 60 6.90 -5.54 -7.69
N SER A 61 6.33 -6.54 -8.37
CA SER A 61 5.17 -7.29 -7.88
C SER A 61 5.42 -7.96 -6.52
N ASN A 62 6.63 -8.45 -6.26
CA ASN A 62 7.02 -8.97 -4.95
C ASN A 62 6.98 -7.89 -3.86
N ILE A 63 7.52 -6.70 -4.16
CA ILE A 63 7.53 -5.56 -3.24
C ILE A 63 6.10 -5.09 -2.95
N GLU A 64 5.26 -5.00 -3.98
CA GLU A 64 3.86 -4.62 -3.85
C GLU A 64 3.06 -5.64 -3.01
N GLY A 65 3.30 -6.94 -3.23
CA GLY A 65 2.67 -8.01 -2.48
C GLY A 65 3.04 -7.98 -1.00
N GLU A 66 4.32 -7.74 -0.67
CA GLU A 66 4.76 -7.56 0.70
C GLU A 66 4.10 -6.35 1.36
N LEU A 67 4.07 -5.20 0.69
CA LEU A 67 3.41 -3.99 1.20
C LEU A 67 1.91 -4.22 1.42
N TYR A 68 1.24 -4.88 0.48
CA TYR A 68 -0.18 -5.22 0.57
C TYR A 68 -0.46 -6.09 1.79
N GLU A 69 0.30 -7.18 1.99
CA GLU A 69 0.11 -8.08 3.12
C GLU A 69 0.41 -7.40 4.46
N GLU A 70 1.43 -6.53 4.54
CA GLU A 70 1.72 -5.78 5.76
C GLU A 70 0.57 -4.81 6.11
N ILE A 71 0.00 -4.10 5.13
CA ILE A 71 -1.15 -3.22 5.36
C ILE A 71 -2.40 -4.03 5.72
N ARG A 72 -2.62 -5.18 5.06
CA ARG A 72 -3.72 -6.10 5.38
C ARG A 72 -3.64 -6.58 6.82
N GLN A 73 -2.46 -6.95 7.31
CA GLN A 73 -2.25 -7.35 8.70
C GLN A 73 -2.49 -6.20 9.68
N VAL A 74 -2.10 -4.96 9.33
CA VAL A 74 -2.44 -3.77 10.13
C VAL A 74 -3.96 -3.62 10.22
N ALA A 75 -4.66 -3.68 9.09
CA ALA A 75 -6.11 -3.57 9.04
C ALA A 75 -6.81 -4.66 9.87
N GLU A 76 -6.43 -5.93 9.68
CA GLU A 76 -6.98 -7.06 10.45
C GLU A 76 -6.74 -6.90 11.95
N ARG A 77 -5.52 -6.51 12.38
CA ARG A 77 -5.25 -6.26 13.80
C ARG A 77 -6.08 -5.12 14.37
N THR A 78 -6.17 -3.99 13.66
CA THR A 78 -6.93 -2.83 14.13
C THR A 78 -8.41 -3.16 14.26
N LEU A 79 -8.99 -3.89 13.30
CA LEU A 79 -10.41 -4.27 13.36
C LEU A 79 -10.72 -5.33 14.43
N ASN A 80 -9.75 -6.18 14.77
CA ASN A 80 -9.91 -7.17 15.83
C ASN A 80 -9.77 -6.59 17.24
N LEU A 81 -8.96 -5.53 17.41
CA LEU A 81 -8.58 -4.99 18.72
C LEU A 81 -9.21 -3.63 19.04
N GLU A 82 -9.63 -2.89 18.02
CA GLU A 82 -10.04 -1.49 18.14
C GLU A 82 -11.31 -1.16 17.34
N THR A 83 -11.70 0.12 17.31
CA THR A 83 -12.86 0.61 16.56
C THR A 83 -12.50 0.89 15.10
N TYR A 84 -13.53 0.82 14.24
CA TYR A 84 -13.40 1.14 12.82
C TYR A 84 -12.82 2.55 12.57
N GLU A 85 -13.14 3.49 13.46
CA GLU A 85 -12.65 4.87 13.43
C GLU A 85 -11.11 4.96 13.43
N LYS A 86 -10.42 3.96 14.00
CA LYS A 86 -8.96 3.94 14.06
C LYS A 86 -8.29 3.30 12.83
N LEU A 87 -9.04 2.61 11.97
CA LEU A 87 -8.49 1.92 10.80
C LEU A 87 -7.74 2.90 9.88
N SER A 88 -8.38 3.99 9.48
CA SER A 88 -7.77 5.02 8.63
C SER A 88 -6.51 5.61 9.26
N TYR A 89 -6.49 5.74 10.59
CA TYR A 89 -5.33 6.27 11.32
C TYR A 89 -4.15 5.29 11.31
N GLU A 90 -4.37 4.02 11.64
CA GLU A 90 -3.30 3.02 11.65
C GLU A 90 -2.75 2.76 10.24
N ILE A 91 -3.60 2.78 9.20
CA ILE A 91 -3.14 2.74 7.80
C ILE A 91 -2.30 3.98 7.47
N CYS A 92 -2.77 5.20 7.75
CA CYS A 92 -2.00 6.42 7.48
C CYS A 92 -0.65 6.43 8.24
N LYS A 93 -0.65 5.94 9.48
CA LYS A 93 0.55 5.85 10.32
C LYS A 93 1.55 4.85 9.73
N TYR A 94 1.08 3.70 9.27
CA TYR A 94 1.91 2.73 8.57
C TYR A 94 2.48 3.31 7.27
N ILE A 95 1.67 4.00 6.46
CA ILE A 95 2.12 4.67 5.23
C ILE A 95 3.24 5.67 5.54
N LYS A 96 3.07 6.48 6.59
CA LYS A 96 4.09 7.47 7.00
C LYS A 96 5.37 6.82 7.51
N ALA A 97 5.26 5.74 8.28
CA ALA A 97 6.42 4.99 8.77
C ALA A 97 7.22 4.35 7.62
N ASN A 98 6.53 3.98 6.54
CA ASN A 98 7.07 3.36 5.34
C ASN A 98 7.17 4.36 4.17
N SER A 99 7.49 5.63 4.47
CA SER A 99 7.43 6.71 3.48
C SER A 99 8.33 6.52 2.26
N ASN A 100 9.42 5.76 2.36
CA ASN A 100 10.31 5.50 1.22
C ASN A 100 9.63 4.61 0.17
N ILE A 101 9.08 3.47 0.60
CA ILE A 101 8.41 2.51 -0.28
C ILE A 101 7.06 3.04 -0.74
N CYS A 102 6.23 3.54 0.17
CA CYS A 102 4.93 4.13 -0.15
C CYS A 102 5.09 5.38 -1.03
N GLY A 103 6.14 6.17 -0.78
CA GLY A 103 6.48 7.35 -1.58
C GLY A 103 6.71 7.04 -3.04
N VAL A 104 7.26 5.87 -3.36
CA VAL A 104 7.51 5.42 -4.73
C VAL A 104 6.28 4.73 -5.29
N LEU A 105 5.72 3.76 -4.57
CA LEU A 105 4.64 2.91 -5.08
C LEU A 105 3.31 3.66 -5.25
N PHE A 106 3.09 4.73 -4.50
CA PHE A 106 1.90 5.58 -4.60
C PHE A 106 2.14 6.87 -5.39
N SER A 107 3.32 7.00 -6.01
CA SER A 107 3.62 8.11 -6.93
C SER A 107 3.13 7.82 -8.35
N GLU A 108 3.31 8.79 -9.24
CA GLU A 108 3.06 8.63 -10.67
C GLU A 108 3.85 7.48 -11.33
N ASN A 109 4.99 7.08 -10.75
CA ASN A 109 5.84 6.00 -11.26
C ASN A 109 5.47 4.61 -10.70
N GLY A 110 4.55 4.55 -9.72
CA GLY A 110 4.12 3.33 -9.06
C GLY A 110 2.89 2.68 -9.71
N ASP A 111 2.35 1.67 -9.02
CA ASP A 111 1.13 0.96 -9.45
C ASP A 111 -0.12 1.58 -8.82
N LYS A 112 -0.92 2.25 -9.64
CA LYS A 112 -2.20 2.84 -9.22
C LYS A 112 -3.21 1.78 -8.77
N GLU A 113 -3.06 0.54 -9.22
CA GLU A 113 -3.96 -0.55 -8.84
C GLU A 113 -3.64 -1.08 -7.44
N LEU A 114 -2.40 -0.95 -6.95
CA LEU A 114 -2.03 -1.33 -5.59
C LEU A 114 -2.84 -0.55 -4.54
N LEU A 115 -2.95 0.78 -4.67
CA LEU A 115 -3.73 1.59 -3.75
C LEU A 115 -5.20 1.18 -3.73
N LYS A 116 -5.79 0.90 -4.90
CA LYS A 116 -7.16 0.40 -4.98
C LYS A 116 -7.33 -0.92 -4.24
N ARG A 117 -6.43 -1.89 -4.47
CA ARG A 117 -6.41 -3.17 -3.75
C ARG A 117 -6.32 -2.96 -2.24
N ILE A 118 -5.45 -2.07 -1.78
CA ILE A 118 -5.30 -1.74 -0.35
C ILE A 118 -6.58 -1.15 0.23
N ILE A 119 -7.21 -0.19 -0.45
CA ILE A 119 -8.47 0.41 0.02
C ILE A 119 -9.61 -0.62 0.00
N TYR A 120 -9.57 -1.58 -0.92
CA TYR A 120 -10.54 -2.68 -0.98
C TYR A 120 -10.48 -3.64 0.21
N ILE A 121 -9.36 -3.70 0.94
CA ILE A 121 -9.28 -4.44 2.21
C ILE A 121 -10.35 -3.94 3.19
N SER A 122 -10.56 -2.62 3.26
CA SER A 122 -11.63 -2.05 4.09
C SER A 122 -13.02 -2.47 3.61
N HIS A 123 -13.25 -2.62 2.30
CA HIS A 123 -14.53 -3.12 1.79
C HIS A 123 -14.80 -4.54 2.27
N GLU A 124 -13.85 -5.44 2.03
CA GLU A 124 -14.00 -6.87 2.30
C GLU A 124 -14.22 -7.13 3.79
N LEU A 125 -13.48 -6.41 4.64
CA LEU A 125 -13.60 -6.57 6.09
C LEU A 125 -14.88 -5.92 6.67
N ASN A 126 -15.53 -5.01 5.94
CA ASN A 126 -16.69 -4.26 6.46
C ASN A 126 -18.02 -4.64 5.85
N ILE A 127 -18.05 -5.22 4.64
CA ILE A 127 -19.29 -5.55 3.96
C ILE A 127 -20.14 -6.53 4.77
N GLU A 128 -19.51 -7.49 5.48
CA GLU A 128 -20.23 -8.43 6.33
C GLU A 128 -20.78 -7.80 7.60
N LYS A 129 -20.10 -6.78 8.14
CA LYS A 129 -20.52 -6.08 9.35
C LYS A 129 -21.64 -5.09 9.07
N TRP A 130 -21.50 -4.30 8.00
CA TRP A 130 -22.55 -3.38 7.53
C TRP A 130 -23.83 -4.12 7.14
N LYS A 131 -23.73 -5.26 6.45
CA LYS A 131 -24.90 -6.12 6.14
C LYS A 131 -25.62 -6.67 7.37
N LYS A 132 -24.95 -6.75 8.53
CA LYS A 132 -25.54 -7.22 9.79
C LYS A 132 -26.17 -6.08 10.61
N GLU A 133 -25.57 -4.89 10.58
CA GLU A 133 -26.03 -3.73 11.35
C GLU A 133 -27.21 -3.01 10.66
N GLU A 134 -27.29 -3.04 9.33
CA GLU A 134 -28.32 -2.34 8.57
C GLU A 134 -29.33 -3.30 7.93
N LYS A 135 -30.61 -3.15 8.30
CA LYS A 135 -31.69 -4.09 7.93
C LYS A 135 -32.10 -4.04 6.46
N TYR A 136 -31.86 -2.93 5.76
CA TYR A 136 -32.20 -2.75 4.34
C TYR A 136 -31.26 -1.71 3.70
N ILE A 137 -30.22 -2.18 3.01
CA ILE A 137 -29.38 -1.35 2.16
C ILE A 137 -29.63 -1.73 0.70
N ASP A 138 -29.93 -0.74 -0.13
CA ASP A 138 -29.86 -0.91 -1.58
C ASP A 138 -28.40 -1.17 -1.97
N GLN A 139 -28.12 -2.38 -2.47
CA GLN A 139 -26.77 -2.81 -2.82
C GLN A 139 -26.11 -1.87 -3.84
N LYS A 140 -26.86 -1.34 -4.79
CA LYS A 140 -26.34 -0.43 -5.82
C LYS A 140 -25.97 0.92 -5.21
N LEU A 141 -26.75 1.41 -4.24
CA LEU A 141 -26.42 2.63 -3.51
C LEU A 141 -25.16 2.45 -2.66
N PHE A 142 -25.01 1.31 -1.99
CA PHE A 142 -23.80 0.97 -1.24
C PHE A 142 -22.57 0.88 -2.14
N ASP A 143 -22.68 0.19 -3.28
CA ASP A 143 -21.58 0.07 -4.24
C ASP A 143 -21.14 1.44 -4.76
N ASN A 144 -22.10 2.35 -5.00
CA ASN A 144 -21.80 3.73 -5.40
C ASN A 144 -21.13 4.53 -4.28
N TRP A 145 -21.63 4.44 -3.04
CA TRP A 145 -21.02 5.09 -1.88
C TRP A 145 -19.59 4.60 -1.64
N TYR A 146 -19.41 3.28 -1.66
CA TYR A 146 -18.09 2.67 -1.48
C TYR A 146 -17.13 3.10 -2.59
N THR A 147 -17.59 3.07 -3.84
CA THR A 147 -16.79 3.55 -4.98
C THR A 147 -16.36 5.01 -4.77
N PHE A 148 -17.30 5.89 -4.43
CA PHE A 148 -17.02 7.31 -4.21
C PHE A 148 -16.00 7.53 -3.09
N THR A 149 -16.21 6.89 -1.93
CA THR A 149 -15.35 7.03 -0.75
C THR A 149 -13.97 6.40 -0.98
N ALA A 150 -13.88 5.28 -1.69
CA ALA A 150 -12.62 4.64 -2.06
C ALA A 150 -11.79 5.54 -2.99
N TYR A 151 -12.36 6.04 -4.08
CA TYR A 151 -11.65 6.93 -5.01
C TYR A 151 -11.29 8.27 -4.37
N GLY A 152 -12.16 8.83 -3.52
CA GLY A 152 -11.84 10.02 -2.73
C GLY A 152 -10.66 9.79 -1.78
N THR A 153 -10.64 8.64 -1.11
CA THR A 153 -9.54 8.25 -0.20
C THR A 153 -8.22 8.07 -0.95
N ILE A 154 -8.24 7.38 -2.09
CA ILE A 154 -7.06 7.21 -2.95
C ILE A 154 -6.48 8.57 -3.33
N ALA A 155 -7.31 9.49 -3.83
CA ALA A 155 -6.85 10.82 -4.24
C ALA A 155 -6.24 11.63 -3.08
N VAL A 156 -6.79 11.51 -1.87
CA VAL A 156 -6.25 12.16 -0.67
C VAL A 156 -4.89 11.58 -0.29
N ILE A 157 -4.76 10.25 -0.29
CA ILE A 157 -3.50 9.57 0.04
C ILE A 157 -2.43 9.87 -1.01
N GLU A 158 -2.73 9.78 -2.30
CA GLU A 158 -1.81 10.14 -3.39
C GLU A 158 -1.32 11.58 -3.24
N LYS A 159 -2.24 12.54 -3.00
CA LYS A 159 -1.87 13.95 -2.77
C LYS A 159 -0.98 14.13 -1.55
N TRP A 160 -1.27 13.42 -0.46
CA TRP A 160 -0.47 13.48 0.77
C TRP A 160 0.93 12.90 0.54
N VAL A 161 1.03 11.78 -0.16
CA VAL A 161 2.32 11.16 -0.51
C VAL A 161 3.15 12.07 -1.42
N ASN A 162 2.55 12.57 -2.50
CA ASN A 162 3.22 13.43 -3.48
C ASN A 162 3.62 14.80 -2.93
N SER A 163 3.01 15.25 -1.82
CA SER A 163 3.40 16.48 -1.12
C SER A 163 4.48 16.27 -0.04
N GLY A 164 5.05 15.07 0.05
CA GLY A 164 6.07 14.70 1.03
C GLY A 164 5.51 14.35 2.41
N MET A 165 4.21 14.06 2.50
CA MET A 165 3.49 13.71 3.73
C MET A 165 3.70 14.72 4.87
N LYS A 166 3.56 16.03 4.59
CA LYS A 166 3.82 17.09 5.58
C LYS A 166 2.84 17.04 6.75
N GLU A 167 1.58 16.76 6.47
CA GLU A 167 0.53 16.60 7.47
C GLU A 167 0.71 15.31 8.29
N SER A 168 0.26 15.33 9.55
CA SER A 168 0.30 14.13 10.39
C SER A 168 -0.68 13.06 9.91
N PRO A 169 -0.39 11.76 10.15
CA PRO A 169 -1.32 10.67 9.87
C PRO A 169 -2.71 10.88 10.48
N SER A 170 -2.77 11.41 11.71
CA SER A 170 -4.02 11.70 12.40
C SER A 170 -4.88 12.73 11.67
N LYS A 171 -4.28 13.75 11.08
CA LYS A 171 -5.00 14.81 10.36
C LYS A 171 -5.60 14.27 9.05
N ILE A 172 -4.84 13.45 8.32
CA ILE A 172 -5.32 12.83 7.07
C ILE A 172 -6.42 11.80 7.37
N ALA A 173 -6.21 10.94 8.36
CA ALA A 173 -7.21 9.95 8.77
C ALA A 173 -8.52 10.61 9.23
N ALA A 174 -8.44 11.67 10.04
CA ALA A 174 -9.63 12.41 10.48
C ALA A 174 -10.40 13.02 9.31
N PHE A 175 -9.71 13.52 8.28
CA PHE A 175 -10.34 14.02 7.05
C PHE A 175 -11.06 12.89 6.31
N ILE A 176 -10.40 11.74 6.09
CA ILE A 176 -10.97 10.58 5.41
C ILE A 176 -12.22 10.07 6.14
N ASN A 177 -12.14 9.90 7.45
CA ASN A 177 -13.26 9.44 8.28
C ASN A 177 -14.45 10.41 8.18
N LYS A 178 -14.20 11.71 8.38
CA LYS A 178 -15.26 12.73 8.31
C LYS A 178 -15.90 12.81 6.93
N ALA A 179 -15.11 12.70 5.86
CA ALA A 179 -15.62 12.66 4.50
C ALA A 179 -16.47 11.41 4.25
N THR A 180 -16.05 10.26 4.74
CA THR A 180 -16.75 8.98 4.58
C THR A 180 -18.09 8.96 5.33
N GLU A 181 -18.10 9.43 6.59
CA GLU A 181 -19.30 9.54 7.42
C GLU A 181 -20.32 10.56 6.89
N ALA A 182 -19.85 11.69 6.36
CA ALA A 182 -20.75 12.71 5.82
C ALA A 182 -21.56 12.14 4.65
N VAL A 183 -20.90 11.39 3.76
CA VAL A 183 -21.55 10.79 2.59
C VAL A 183 -22.50 9.66 3.03
N SER A 184 -22.17 8.88 4.07
CA SER A 184 -23.06 7.79 4.52
C SER A 184 -24.36 8.29 5.15
N LYS A 185 -24.33 9.42 5.87
CA LYS A 185 -25.51 9.98 6.58
C LYS A 185 -26.59 10.51 5.64
N ASP A 186 -26.23 10.86 4.41
CA ASP A 186 -27.16 11.41 3.41
C ASP A 186 -27.89 10.31 2.60
N PHE A 187 -27.62 9.03 2.87
CA PHE A 187 -28.26 7.89 2.20
C PHE A 187 -29.38 7.22 3.01
N TYR A 188 -29.64 7.72 4.22
CA TYR A 188 -30.77 7.34 5.07
C TYR A 188 -31.89 8.39 4.96
#